data_AF-A0A498LW87-F1
#
_entry.id   AF-A0A498LW87-F1
#
_cell.length_a   1.000
_cell.length_b   1.000
_cell.length_c   1.000
_cell.angle_alpha   90.00
_cell.angle_beta   90.00
_cell.angle_gamma   90.00
#
_symmetry.space_group_name_H-M   'P 1'
#
loop_
_entity.id
_entity.type
_entity.pdbx_description
1 polymer ?
#
loop_
_entity_poly.entity_id
_entity_poly.type
_entity_poly.pdbx_seq_one_letter_code
_entity_poly.pdbx_strand_id
1 'polypeptide(L)'
;MHFISAEQPWTVEDLLDEDSQTDKVPLQKLQQLGDSEALKGLLRNPHLRRLMMSVDSSEDKAKAMQDAMQEPLFVEFADQCLKIIEPTETENDYDDDEF
;
A
#
# COMPACT_ATOMS: atom_id res chain seq x y z
N MET A 1 -21.05 5.68 28.88
CA MET A 1 -20.65 4.43 28.20
C MET A 1 -21.28 4.41 26.81
N HIS A 2 -20.51 4.65 25.75
CA HIS A 2 -20.89 4.22 24.40
C HIS A 2 -19.92 3.12 23.99
N PHE A 3 -20.50 1.97 23.68
CA PHE A 3 -19.84 0.72 23.37
C PHE A 3 -19.06 0.84 22.06
N ILE A 4 -17.79 0.45 22.09
CA ILE A 4 -17.02 0.17 20.89
C ILE A 4 -17.53 -1.20 20.40
N SER A 5 -18.35 -1.20 19.35
CA SER A 5 -18.64 -2.44 18.60
C SER A 5 -17.60 -2.56 17.50
N ALA A 6 -16.93 -3.72 17.49
CA ALA A 6 -16.20 -4.23 16.34
C ALA A 6 -17.12 -4.27 15.10
N GLU A 7 -16.51 -4.34 13.90
CA GLU A 7 -17.16 -4.56 12.59
C GLU A 7 -17.43 -3.33 11.70
N GLN A 8 -16.49 -2.38 11.60
CA GLN A 8 -16.37 -1.58 10.37
C GLN A 8 -15.16 -2.11 9.59
N PRO A 9 -15.31 -2.66 8.38
CA PRO A 9 -14.18 -2.92 7.51
C PRO A 9 -13.49 -1.58 7.28
N TRP A 10 -12.17 -1.51 7.47
CA TRP A 10 -11.39 -0.32 7.10
C TRP A 10 -11.74 0.05 5.67
N THR A 11 -12.58 1.08 5.48
CA THR A 11 -12.95 1.53 4.15
C THR A 11 -11.74 2.29 3.61
N VAL A 12 -11.50 2.14 2.32
CA VAL A 12 -10.43 2.88 1.62
C VAL A 12 -10.57 4.40 1.77
N GLU A 13 -11.75 4.86 2.18
CA GLU A 13 -12.06 6.26 2.51
C GLU A 13 -11.37 6.74 3.79
N ASP A 14 -11.18 5.89 4.80
CA ASP A 14 -10.46 6.21 6.06
C ASP A 14 -8.94 6.26 5.83
N LEU A 15 -8.45 5.55 4.81
CA LEU A 15 -7.04 5.58 4.39
C LEU A 15 -6.68 6.88 3.62
N LEU A 16 -7.67 7.67 3.22
CA LEU A 16 -7.51 8.87 2.37
C LEU A 16 -7.69 10.18 3.17
N ASP A 17 -7.58 10.16 4.49
CA ASP A 17 -7.55 11.37 5.32
C ASP A 17 -6.33 12.25 4.97
N GLU A 18 -6.59 13.32 4.20
CA GLU A 18 -5.60 14.23 3.59
C GLU A 18 -4.69 14.98 4.59
N ASP A 19 -4.94 14.90 5.91
CA ASP A 19 -4.16 15.59 6.95
C ASP A 19 -2.98 14.76 7.50
N SER A 20 -2.89 13.48 7.13
CA SER A 20 -1.86 12.56 7.62
C SER A 20 -0.54 12.68 6.85
N GLN A 21 0.33 13.66 7.19
CA GLN A 21 1.69 13.74 6.64
C GLN A 21 2.55 12.45 6.80
N THR A 22 2.11 11.50 7.62
CA THR A 22 2.73 10.19 7.87
C THR A 22 2.59 9.21 6.70
N ASP A 23 1.57 9.34 5.84
CA ASP A 23 1.32 8.36 4.76
C ASP A 23 2.25 8.57 3.53
N LYS A 24 3.02 9.67 3.53
CA LYS A 24 3.90 10.01 2.40
C LYS A 24 5.24 9.30 2.52
N VAL A 25 5.52 8.43 1.55
CA VAL A 25 6.81 7.71 1.44
C VAL A 25 7.96 8.71 1.23
N PRO A 26 9.00 8.72 2.07
CA PRO A 26 10.14 9.62 1.90
C PRO A 26 10.97 9.24 0.68
N LEU A 27 11.59 10.23 0.02
CA LEU A 27 12.36 10.04 -1.22
C LEU A 27 13.43 8.94 -1.12
N GLN A 28 14.07 8.79 0.04
CA GLN A 28 15.06 7.74 0.28
C GLN A 28 14.47 6.33 0.10
N LYS A 29 13.24 6.10 0.60
CA LYS A 29 12.52 4.83 0.45
C LYS A 29 12.03 4.64 -0.98
N LEU A 30 11.64 5.72 -1.66
CA LEU A 30 11.35 5.74 -3.10
C LEU A 30 12.56 5.32 -3.96
N GLN A 31 13.78 5.70 -3.56
CA GLN A 31 14.99 5.25 -4.24
C GLN A 31 15.25 3.75 -4.02
N GLN A 32 14.95 3.21 -2.83
CA GLN A 32 15.04 1.77 -2.56
C GLN A 32 14.02 0.96 -3.38
N LEU A 33 12.80 1.47 -3.53
CA LEU A 33 11.78 0.92 -4.42
C LEU A 33 12.31 0.81 -5.87
N GLY A 34 13.02 1.84 -6.33
CA GLY A 34 13.66 1.89 -7.63
C GLY A 34 14.90 0.99 -7.77
N ASP A 35 15.51 0.53 -6.69
CA ASP A 35 16.66 -0.37 -6.76
C ASP A 35 16.22 -1.83 -6.99
N SER A 36 15.08 -2.22 -6.41
CA SER A 36 14.52 -3.57 -6.49
C SER A 36 14.26 -4.04 -7.93
N GLU A 37 14.96 -5.10 -8.33
CA GLU A 37 14.77 -5.75 -9.65
C GLU A 37 13.37 -6.34 -9.80
N ALA A 38 12.76 -6.81 -8.72
CA ALA A 38 11.40 -7.34 -8.73
C ALA A 38 10.39 -6.24 -9.09
N LEU A 39 10.48 -5.07 -8.44
CA LEU A 39 9.63 -3.93 -8.77
C LEU A 39 9.90 -3.40 -10.18
N LYS A 40 11.17 -3.31 -10.60
CA LYS A 40 11.54 -2.96 -11.99
C LYS A 40 10.90 -3.92 -12.99
N GLY A 41 10.87 -5.21 -12.69
CA GLY A 41 10.20 -6.23 -13.48
C GLY A 41 8.70 -5.97 -13.62
N LEU A 42 8.03 -5.65 -12.50
CA LEU A 42 6.61 -5.31 -12.49
C LEU A 42 6.31 -4.02 -13.26
N LEU A 43 7.11 -2.98 -13.07
CA LEU A 43 7.02 -1.69 -13.79
C LEU A 43 7.29 -1.80 -15.29
N ARG A 44 7.96 -2.86 -15.74
CA ARG A 44 8.17 -3.15 -17.16
C ARG A 44 6.88 -3.59 -17.85
N ASN A 45 5.85 -3.97 -17.10
CA ASN A 45 4.53 -4.30 -17.64
C ASN A 45 3.79 -3.02 -18.05
N PRO A 46 3.39 -2.90 -19.33
CA PRO A 46 2.67 -1.72 -19.83
C PRO A 46 1.27 -1.58 -19.20
N HIS A 47 0.67 -2.69 -18.76
CA HIS A 47 -0.62 -2.69 -18.07
C HIS A 47 -0.54 -2.03 -16.70
N LEU A 48 0.47 -2.38 -15.91
CA LEU A 48 0.71 -1.78 -14.60
C LEU A 48 0.90 -0.26 -14.71
N ARG A 49 1.74 0.18 -15.66
CA ARG A 49 1.95 1.61 -15.91
C ARG A 49 0.66 2.32 -16.28
N ARG A 50 -0.22 1.68 -17.06
CA ARG A 50 -1.52 2.24 -17.42
C ARG A 50 -2.43 2.37 -16.20
N LEU A 51 -2.46 1.36 -15.32
CA LEU A 51 -3.22 1.43 -14.07
C LEU A 51 -2.71 2.57 -13.19
N MET A 52 -1.40 2.68 -12.98
CA MET A 52 -0.82 3.79 -12.22
C MET A 52 -1.16 5.15 -12.84
N MET A 53 -1.02 5.31 -14.16
CA MET A 53 -1.39 6.55 -14.84
C MET A 53 -2.89 6.84 -14.77
N SER A 54 -3.73 5.80 -14.80
CA SER A 54 -5.17 5.93 -14.65
C SER A 54 -5.54 6.42 -13.26
N VAL A 55 -4.90 5.89 -12.21
CA VAL A 55 -5.09 6.35 -10.82
C VAL A 55 -4.60 7.78 -10.65
N ASP A 56 -3.41 8.09 -11.19
CA ASP A 56 -2.78 9.42 -11.10
C ASP A 56 -3.59 10.51 -11.82
N SER A 57 -4.15 10.18 -12.99
CA SER A 57 -4.93 11.12 -13.82
C SER A 57 -6.44 11.09 -13.57
N SER A 58 -6.95 10.24 -12.67
CA SER A 58 -8.39 10.14 -12.39
C SER A 58 -8.87 11.36 -11.59
N GLU A 59 -10.04 11.90 -11.95
CA GLU A 59 -10.77 12.87 -11.12
C GLU A 59 -11.19 12.24 -9.78
N ASP A 60 -11.52 10.95 -9.81
CA ASP A 60 -11.97 10.20 -8.64
C ASP A 60 -10.91 9.16 -8.27
N LYS A 61 -9.98 9.57 -7.39
CA LYS A 61 -8.82 8.75 -6.98
C LYS A 61 -9.25 7.55 -6.15
N ALA A 62 -10.27 7.69 -5.32
CA ALA A 62 -10.79 6.59 -4.50
C ALA A 62 -11.32 5.47 -5.39
N LYS A 63 -12.17 5.82 -6.36
CA LYS A 63 -12.72 4.83 -7.30
C LYS A 63 -11.65 4.23 -8.21
N ALA A 64 -10.72 5.04 -8.73
CA ALA A 64 -9.63 4.53 -9.56
C ALA A 64 -8.68 3.62 -8.78
N MET A 65 -8.41 3.94 -7.51
CA MET A 65 -7.63 3.08 -6.61
C MET A 65 -8.36 1.75 -6.38
N GLN A 66 -9.66 1.77 -6.11
CA GLN A 66 -10.45 0.53 -5.96
C GLN A 66 -10.39 -0.34 -7.21
N ASP A 67 -10.55 0.25 -8.39
CA ASP A 67 -10.50 -0.46 -9.68
C ASP A 67 -9.10 -1.03 -9.93
N ALA A 68 -8.05 -0.24 -9.65
CA ALA A 68 -6.67 -0.70 -9.73
C ALA A 68 -6.39 -1.85 -8.74
N MET A 69 -6.92 -1.79 -7.52
CA MET A 69 -6.80 -2.88 -6.54
C MET A 69 -7.55 -4.17 -6.93
N GLN A 70 -8.45 -4.14 -7.92
CA GLN A 70 -9.03 -5.38 -8.48
C GLN A 70 -8.02 -6.13 -9.36
N GLU A 71 -7.01 -5.44 -9.88
CA GLU A 71 -6.03 -6.03 -10.77
C GLU A 71 -4.89 -6.67 -9.96
N PRO A 72 -4.64 -7.98 -10.11
CA PRO A 72 -3.64 -8.69 -9.32
C PRO A 72 -2.22 -8.14 -9.54
N LEU A 73 -1.94 -7.57 -10.71
CA LEU A 73 -0.67 -6.91 -11.01
C LEU A 73 -0.44 -5.67 -10.13
N PHE A 74 -1.49 -4.88 -9.90
CA PHE A 74 -1.38 -3.68 -9.08
C PHE A 74 -1.24 -4.04 -7.61
N VAL A 75 -1.96 -5.06 -7.15
CA VAL A 75 -1.83 -5.59 -5.79
C VAL A 75 -0.43 -6.14 -5.53
N GLU A 76 0.12 -6.94 -6.46
CA GLU A 76 1.49 -7.45 -6.36
C GLU A 76 2.52 -6.32 -6.34
N PHE A 77 2.32 -5.28 -7.16
CA PHE A 77 3.16 -4.08 -7.12
C PHE A 77 3.07 -3.35 -5.78
N ALA A 78 1.87 -3.14 -5.24
CA ALA A 78 1.66 -2.49 -3.96
C ALA A 78 2.31 -3.29 -2.83
N ASP A 79 2.14 -4.62 -2.81
CA ASP A 79 2.77 -5.52 -1.85
C ASP A 79 4.31 -5.42 -1.89
N GLN A 80 4.90 -5.46 -3.08
CA GLN A 80 6.34 -5.29 -3.25
C GLN A 80 6.82 -3.89 -2.80
N CYS A 81 6.00 -2.87 -2.99
CA CYS A 81 6.31 -1.53 -2.50
C CYS A 81 6.29 -1.49 -0.98
N LEU A 82 5.21 -1.99 -0.37
CA LEU A 82 5.01 -2.09 1.07
C LEU A 82 6.19 -2.84 1.72
N LYS A 83 6.59 -3.99 1.17
CA LYS A 83 7.72 -4.79 1.70
C LYS A 83 9.06 -4.05 1.78
N ILE A 84 9.30 -3.08 0.88
CA ILE A 84 10.55 -2.30 0.84
C ILE A 84 10.45 -1.08 1.76
N ILE A 85 9.29 -0.42 1.76
CA ILE A 85 9.10 0.79 2.56
C ILE A 85 8.89 0.46 4.04
N GLU A 86 8.14 -0.60 4.29
CA GLU A 86 7.86 -1.23 5.57
C GLU A 86 8.39 -2.66 5.46
N PRO A 87 9.68 -2.89 5.76
CA PRO A 87 10.13 -4.24 6.04
C PRO A 87 9.43 -4.63 7.33
N THR A 88 8.21 -5.18 7.21
CA THR A 88 7.55 -5.83 8.32
C THR A 88 8.56 -6.82 8.86
N GLU A 89 9.04 -6.60 10.08
CA GLU A 89 9.78 -7.60 10.83
C GLU A 89 8.83 -8.77 10.99
N THR A 90 8.79 -9.65 9.99
CA THR A 90 8.14 -10.95 10.13
C THR A 90 8.96 -11.68 11.17
N GLU A 91 8.39 -11.70 12.38
CA GLU A 91 8.60 -12.68 13.43
C GLU A 91 9.92 -12.54 14.19
N ASN A 92 9.97 -11.64 15.17
CA ASN A 92 10.72 -11.81 16.43
C ASN A 92 10.22 -10.76 17.43
N ASP A 93 9.26 -11.11 18.30
CA ASP A 93 9.11 -10.48 19.62
C ASP A 93 8.29 -11.43 20.55
N TYR A 94 9.03 -12.26 21.30
CA TYR A 94 8.71 -12.93 22.59
C TYR A 94 7.54 -13.93 22.64
N ASP A 95 7.66 -15.24 22.94
CA ASP A 95 8.41 -15.93 24.02
C ASP A 95 8.66 -15.05 25.25
N ASP A 96 7.60 -14.81 26.02
CA ASP A 96 7.71 -14.59 27.47
C ASP A 96 6.47 -15.20 28.14
N ASP A 97 6.74 -16.16 29.02
CA ASP A 97 5.82 -16.90 29.87
C ASP A 97 4.72 -16.04 30.53
N GLU A 98 3.46 -16.48 30.48
CA GLU A 98 2.55 -16.24 31.60
C GLU A 98 2.02 -17.58 32.14
N PHE A 99 2.48 -17.87 33.36
CA PHE A 99 2.25 -19.06 34.18
C PHE A 99 0.87 -19.04 34.86
#